data_AF-A0A819NBR7-F1
#
_entry.id   AF-A0A819NBR7-F1
#
_cell.length_a   1.000
_cell.length_b   1.000
_cell.length_c   1.000
_cell.angle_alpha   90.00
_cell.angle_beta   90.00
_cell.angle_gamma   90.00
#
_symmetry.space_group_name_H-M   'P 1'
#
loop_
_entity.id
_entity.type
_entity.pdbx_description
1 polymer ?
#
loop_
_entity_poly.entity_id
_entity_poly.type
_entity_poly.pdbx_seq_one_letter_code
_entity_poly.pdbx_strand_id
1 'polypeptide(L)' 'DHLPGGDKDPSGASGPGGFSPRWGNYGSDSGGECAVPMVRRFHSPSNGNSLFWYSFDVGPIHLIYYSTEHDFRRQP' A
#
# COMPACT_ATOMS: atom_id res chain seq x y z
N ASP A 1 -14.94 -2.40 5.21
CA ASP A 1 -15.42 -1.18 5.86
C ASP A 1 -14.76 -0.07 5.08
N HIS A 2 -15.54 0.75 4.39
CA HIS A 2 -15.01 1.84 3.55
C HIS A 2 -14.58 3.03 4.43
N LEU A 3 -14.71 2.91 5.74
CA LEU A 3 -14.18 3.85 6.69
C LEU A 3 -12.66 3.69 6.78
N PRO A 4 -11.92 4.81 6.65
CA PRO A 4 -10.46 4.78 6.63
C PRO A 4 -9.87 4.22 7.92
N GLY A 5 -8.81 3.40 7.80
CA GLY A 5 -8.07 2.88 8.95
C GLY A 5 -8.85 1.91 9.84
N GLY A 6 -9.95 1.32 9.35
CA GLY A 6 -10.68 0.27 10.08
C GLY A 6 -9.91 -1.06 10.13
N ASP A 7 -10.34 -1.97 11.00
CA ASP A 7 -9.73 -3.31 11.22
C ASP A 7 -9.51 -4.17 9.96
N LYS A 8 -10.14 -3.77 8.85
CA LYS A 8 -10.12 -4.46 7.56
C LYS A 8 -9.19 -3.81 6.54
N ASP A 9 -8.46 -2.75 6.91
CA ASP A 9 -7.46 -2.11 6.05
C ASP A 9 -6.15 -2.90 6.07
N PRO A 10 -5.79 -3.61 4.99
CA PRO A 10 -4.56 -4.39 4.92
C PRO A 10 -3.30 -3.53 4.74
N SER A 11 -3.44 -2.25 4.37
CA SER A 11 -2.30 -1.36 4.10
C SER A 11 -1.55 -0.97 5.38
N GLY A 12 -2.30 -0.81 6.48
CA GLY A 12 -1.75 -0.24 7.71
C GLY A 12 -1.33 1.22 7.54
N ALA A 13 -1.82 1.91 6.50
CA ALA A 13 -1.52 3.30 6.26
C ALA A 13 -2.08 4.16 7.41
N SER A 14 -1.24 5.06 7.92
CA SER A 14 -1.61 5.92 9.06
C SER A 14 -2.62 7.00 8.65
N GLY A 15 -3.61 7.23 9.49
CA GLY A 15 -4.51 8.39 9.41
C GLY A 15 -5.73 8.21 8.48
N PRO A 16 -6.69 9.16 8.53
CA PRO A 16 -7.90 9.09 7.71
C PRO A 16 -7.57 9.16 6.21
N GLY A 17 -7.75 8.04 5.50
CA GLY A 17 -7.51 7.92 4.07
C GLY A 17 -6.07 7.51 3.72
N GLY A 18 -5.26 7.09 4.70
CA GLY A 18 -3.89 6.68 4.48
C GLY A 18 -2.95 7.85 4.11
N PHE A 19 -1.95 7.58 3.27
CA PHE A 19 -1.00 8.61 2.82
C PHE A 19 -1.65 9.56 1.81
N SER A 20 -2.17 10.68 2.29
CA SER A 20 -2.76 11.73 1.46
C SER A 20 -2.14 13.10 1.78
N PRO A 21 -0.91 13.36 1.31
CA PRO A 21 -0.25 14.65 1.52
C PRO A 21 -0.99 15.78 0.80
N ARG A 22 -1.00 16.98 1.39
CA ARG A 22 -1.72 18.17 0.85
C ARG A 22 -1.29 18.61 -0.56
N TRP A 23 -0.06 18.26 -0.96
CA TRP A 23 0.45 18.54 -2.30
C TRP A 23 0.03 17.49 -3.35
N GLY A 24 -0.55 16.36 -2.90
CA GLY A 24 -1.04 15.29 -3.76
C GLY A 24 -2.49 15.51 -4.18
N ASN A 25 -2.91 14.75 -5.19
CA ASN A 25 -4.26 14.79 -5.76
C ASN A 25 -5.02 13.45 -5.60
N TYR A 26 -4.73 12.71 -4.51
CA TYR A 26 -5.24 11.35 -4.26
C TYR A 26 -6.78 11.25 -4.16
N GLY A 27 -7.44 12.24 -3.56
CA GLY A 27 -8.91 12.29 -3.53
C GLY A 27 -9.56 11.01 -2.94
N SER A 28 -10.54 10.44 -3.65
CA SER A 28 -11.19 9.16 -3.33
C SER A 28 -10.91 8.11 -4.41
N ASP A 29 -9.64 8.01 -4.83
CA ASP A 29 -9.14 7.17 -5.92
C ASP A 29 -9.52 5.68 -5.83
N SER A 30 -9.50 5.09 -4.64
CA SER A 30 -9.85 3.69 -4.42
C SER A 30 -11.34 3.43 -4.29
N GLY A 31 -12.19 4.47 -4.20
CA GLY A 31 -13.63 4.30 -3.94
C GLY A 31 -13.96 3.60 -2.61
N GLY A 32 -13.01 3.57 -1.66
CA GLY A 32 -13.16 2.87 -0.37
C GLY A 32 -12.70 1.41 -0.39
N GLU A 33 -12.02 0.94 -1.43
CA GLU A 33 -11.51 -0.43 -1.51
C GLU A 33 -10.29 -0.68 -0.62
N CYS A 34 -9.51 0.38 -0.31
CA CYS A 34 -8.35 0.33 0.61
C CYS A 34 -7.44 -0.89 0.36
N ALA A 35 -7.15 -1.20 -0.91
CA ALA A 35 -6.37 -2.36 -1.35
C ALA A 35 -6.91 -3.76 -0.96
N VAL A 36 -8.07 -3.88 -0.33
CA VAL A 36 -8.66 -5.17 0.08
C VAL A 36 -8.80 -6.15 -1.09
N PRO A 37 -9.33 -5.76 -2.27
CA PRO A 37 -9.40 -6.68 -3.41
C PRO A 37 -8.01 -7.07 -3.92
N MET A 38 -7.06 -6.13 -3.90
CA MET A 38 -5.70 -6.35 -4.39
C MET A 38 -5.02 -7.46 -3.58
N VAL A 39 -5.00 -7.34 -2.24
CA VAL A 39 -4.34 -8.30 -1.34
C VAL A 39 -5.03 -9.66 -1.25
N ARG A 40 -6.29 -9.77 -1.68
CA ARG A 40 -7.03 -11.04 -1.71
C ARG A 40 -6.94 -11.75 -3.06
N ARG A 41 -6.63 -11.03 -4.15
CA ARG A 41 -6.59 -11.59 -5.51
C ARG A 41 -5.20 -11.99 -5.96
N PHE A 42 -4.17 -11.29 -5.48
CA PHE A 42 -2.80 -11.48 -5.94
C PHE A 42 -1.89 -11.92 -4.81
N HIS A 43 -0.76 -12.52 -5.18
CA HIS A 43 0.29 -12.95 -4.26
C HIS A 43 1.58 -12.19 -4.55
N SER A 44 2.33 -11.91 -3.49
CA SER A 44 3.69 -11.38 -3.56
C SER A 44 4.66 -12.32 -2.85
N PRO A 45 5.97 -12.17 -3.08
CA PRO A 45 6.99 -12.72 -2.20
C PRO A 45 6.76 -12.32 -0.74
N SER A 46 7.08 -13.21 0.20
CA SER A 46 6.89 -13.00 1.64
C SER A 46 8.04 -12.24 2.32
N ASN A 47 8.73 -11.36 1.59
CA ASN A 47 9.93 -10.64 2.05
C ASN A 47 9.70 -9.12 2.26
N GLY A 48 8.44 -8.70 2.35
CA GLY A 48 8.08 -7.30 2.60
C GLY A 48 6.68 -7.19 3.22
N ASN A 49 5.99 -6.08 2.97
CA ASN A 49 4.61 -5.90 3.43
C ASN A 49 3.63 -6.31 2.33
N SER A 50 3.42 -7.62 2.18
CA SER A 50 2.46 -8.16 1.23
C SER A 50 2.68 -7.55 -0.17
N LEU A 51 1.62 -7.09 -0.84
CA LEU A 51 1.66 -6.42 -2.13
C LEU A 51 2.04 -4.93 -2.06
N PHE A 52 2.31 -4.37 -0.88
CA PHE A 52 2.66 -2.95 -0.75
C PHE A 52 4.14 -2.69 -0.99
N TRP A 53 5.02 -3.60 -0.59
CA TRP A 53 6.42 -3.58 -1.01
C TRP A 53 7.04 -4.95 -0.89
N TYR A 54 7.85 -5.32 -1.87
CA TYR A 54 8.59 -6.58 -1.95
C TYR A 54 9.71 -6.44 -3.00
N SER A 55 10.60 -7.42 -3.04
CA SER A 55 11.63 -7.50 -4.09
C SER A 55 11.84 -8.92 -4.56
N PHE A 56 12.33 -9.09 -5.79
CA PHE A 56 12.65 -10.39 -6.36
C PHE A 56 13.65 -10.25 -7.51
N ASP A 57 14.32 -11.34 -7.85
CA ASP A 57 15.31 -11.37 -8.93
C ASP A 57 14.74 -12.05 -10.18
N VAL A 58 15.04 -11.48 -11.35
CA VAL A 58 14.79 -12.10 -12.67
C VAL A 58 16.09 -12.09 -13.45
N GLY A 59 16.78 -13.24 -13.46
CA GLY A 59 18.11 -13.35 -14.06
C GLY A 59 19.11 -12.41 -13.34
N PRO A 60 19.82 -11.52 -14.04
CA PRO A 60 20.77 -10.59 -13.43
C PRO A 60 20.13 -9.30 -12.86
N ILE A 61 18.80 -9.19 -12.85
CA ILE A 61 18.07 -7.96 -12.47
C ILE A 61 17.41 -8.16 -11.10
N HIS A 62 17.68 -7.25 -10.17
CA HIS A 62 16.94 -7.12 -8.91
C HIS A 62 15.80 -6.11 -9.06
N LEU A 63 14.55 -6.55 -8.92
CA LEU A 63 13.37 -5.70 -8.99
C LEU A 63 12.90 -5.33 -7.60
N ILE A 64 12.63 -4.04 -7.40
CA ILE A 64 12.04 -3.48 -6.19
C ILE A 64 10.65 -2.97 -6.55
N TYR A 65 9.64 -3.45 -5.84
CA TYR A 65 8.27 -2.94 -5.89
C TYR A 65 7.96 -2.22 -4.58
N TYR A 66 7.36 -1.04 -4.65
CA TYR A 66 6.95 -0.28 -3.48
C TYR A 66 5.72 0.59 -3.78
N SER A 67 4.91 0.81 -2.75
CA SER A 67 3.69 1.60 -2.80
C SER A 67 3.99 3.09 -2.75
N THR A 68 3.31 3.86 -3.60
CA THR A 68 3.29 5.33 -3.59
C THR A 68 2.15 5.91 -2.73
N GLU A 69 1.39 5.04 -2.06
CA GLU A 69 0.31 5.38 -1.12
C GLU A 69 0.71 5.12 0.35
N HIS A 70 2.02 5.07 0.61
CA HIS A 70 2.58 5.01 1.96
C HIS A 70 3.63 6.11 2.13
N ASP A 71 3.68 6.72 3.33
CA ASP A 71 4.77 7.62 3.67
C ASP A 71 6.06 6.80 3.86
N PHE A 72 7.01 6.96 2.97
CA PHE A 72 8.32 6.30 3.05
C PHE A 72 9.25 6.96 4.07
N ARG A 73 8.90 8.16 4.56
CA ARG A 73 9.67 8.84 5.59
C ARG A 73 9.38 8.20 6.93
N ARG A 74 10.37 8.24 7.81
CA ARG A 74 10.20 7.79 9.19
C ARG A 74 9.12 8.66 9.85
N GLN A 75 8.01 8.06 10.23
CA GLN A 75 7.03 8.74 11.07
C GLN A 75 7.66 8.93 12.47
N PRO A 76 7.52 10.12 13.09
CA PRO A 76 8.06 10.37 14.43
C PRO A 76 7.45 9.46 15.49
#